data_AF-A0A2P0QM16-F1
#
_entry.id   AF-A0A2P0QM16-F1
#
_cell.length_a   1.000
_cell.length_b   1.000
_cell.length_c   1.000
_cell.angle_alpha   90.00
_cell.angle_beta   90.00
_cell.angle_gamma   90.00
#
_symmetry.space_group_name_H-M   'P 1'
#
loop_
_entity.id
_entity.type
_entity.pdbx_description
1 polymer ?
#
loop_
_entity_poly.entity_id
_entity_poly.type
_entity_poly.pdbx_seq_one_letter_code
_entity_poly.pdbx_strand_id
1 'polypeptide(L)'
;NPLGIIIEVSGKMMKKDYEPVLERRIHNFVNYGEGSWHVAQRDLIWVRISKEAVAKGVKIEHIGKLLASKFRMDFPQLLDAVAVTLIMDKDKVLAAKKAAEKVYEERDARIRGMKDSEVNTYYSCTLCQTFAPNHVCVITPERPALCGAISWLDGKIAFEISPSGANQPIEKGSVINAQNGEFDGVNRFVKKASHGE
;
A
#
# COMPACT_ATOMS: atom_id res chain seq x y z
N ASN A 1 22.30 -8.27 -1.53
CA ASN A 1 22.37 -8.05 -0.06
C ASN A 1 21.01 -8.31 0.55
N PRO A 2 20.92 -9.05 1.65
CA PRO A 2 19.67 -9.15 2.40
C PRO A 2 19.28 -7.75 2.91
N LEU A 3 17.99 -7.45 2.96
CA LEU A 3 17.46 -6.18 3.42
C LEU A 3 16.19 -6.41 4.23
N GLY A 4 16.16 -5.86 5.45
CA GLY A 4 14.96 -5.69 6.25
C GLY A 4 14.69 -4.20 6.45
N ILE A 5 13.44 -3.77 6.26
CA ILE A 5 13.00 -2.40 6.50
C ILE A 5 11.95 -2.48 7.61
N ILE A 6 12.30 -2.01 8.80
CA ILE A 6 11.39 -1.92 9.93
C ILE A 6 11.05 -0.46 10.14
N ILE A 7 9.76 -0.15 10.17
CA ILE A 7 9.25 1.20 10.42
C ILE A 7 8.38 1.15 11.67
N GLU A 8 8.89 1.76 12.73
CA GLU A 8 8.17 1.92 13.98
C GLU A 8 7.50 3.28 13.97
N VAL A 9 6.20 3.30 14.26
CA VAL A 9 5.39 4.51 14.24
C VAL A 9 4.62 4.65 15.55
N SER A 10 4.45 5.88 16.01
CA SER A 10 3.57 6.20 17.11
C SER A 10 2.73 7.43 16.79
N GLY A 11 1.51 7.46 17.31
CA GLY A 11 0.60 8.58 17.15
C GLY A 11 -0.71 8.35 17.89
N LYS A 12 -1.33 9.39 18.43
CA LYS A 12 -2.59 9.25 19.19
C LYS A 12 -3.74 8.63 18.38
N MET A 13 -3.78 8.91 17.07
CA MET A 13 -4.78 8.37 16.16
C MET A 13 -4.32 7.08 15.46
N MET A 14 -3.08 6.64 15.68
CA MET A 14 -2.53 5.44 15.04
C MET A 14 -3.19 4.18 15.61
N LYS A 15 -3.67 3.31 14.71
CA LYS A 15 -4.25 2.00 15.03
C LYS A 15 -3.44 0.91 14.34
N LYS A 16 -3.36 -0.28 14.96
CA LYS A 16 -2.71 -1.46 14.35
C LYS A 16 -3.28 -1.78 12.95
N ASP A 17 -4.56 -1.50 12.74
CA ASP A 17 -5.24 -1.76 11.47
C ASP A 17 -4.75 -0.84 10.33
N TYR A 18 -4.09 0.27 10.64
CA TYR A 18 -3.59 1.22 9.64
C TYR A 18 -2.21 0.84 9.08
N GLU A 19 -1.51 -0.09 9.74
CA GLU A 19 -0.19 -0.54 9.33
C GLU A 19 -0.10 -0.99 7.86
N PRO A 20 -0.99 -1.84 7.30
CA PRO A 20 -0.88 -2.24 5.89
C PRO A 20 -1.01 -1.07 4.91
N VAL A 21 -1.85 -0.08 5.21
CA VAL A 21 -1.99 1.13 4.40
C VAL A 21 -0.70 1.95 4.41
N LEU A 22 -0.07 2.09 5.58
CA LEU A 22 1.22 2.77 5.72
C LEU A 22 2.35 1.99 5.04
N GLU A 23 2.41 0.67 5.25
CA GLU A 23 3.41 -0.22 4.66
C GLU A 23 3.40 -0.12 3.13
N ARG A 24 2.23 0.00 2.51
CA ARG A 24 2.13 0.15 1.06
C ARG A 24 2.87 1.40 0.55
N ARG A 25 2.96 2.47 1.34
CA ARG A 25 3.61 3.73 0.95
C ARG A 25 5.12 3.60 0.81
N ILE A 26 5.75 2.60 1.43
CA ILE A 26 7.19 2.31 1.28
C ILE A 26 7.53 2.18 -0.21
N HIS A 27 6.68 1.50 -0.99
CA HIS A 27 6.84 1.35 -2.43
C HIS A 27 6.98 2.70 -3.14
N ASN A 28 6.07 3.65 -2.88
CA ASN A 28 6.11 4.96 -3.53
C ASN A 28 7.29 5.80 -3.04
N PHE A 29 7.51 5.82 -1.73
CA PHE A 29 8.52 6.66 -1.12
C PHE A 29 9.92 6.27 -1.59
N VAL A 30 10.23 4.97 -1.68
CA VAL A 30 11.53 4.53 -2.20
C VAL A 30 11.66 4.86 -3.69
N ASN A 31 10.59 4.79 -4.49
CA ASN A 31 10.63 5.13 -5.91
C ASN A 31 10.64 6.66 -6.20
N TYR A 32 10.45 7.53 -5.21
CA TYR A 32 10.61 8.98 -5.39
C TYR A 32 12.08 9.41 -5.46
N GLY A 33 13.02 8.60 -4.95
CA GLY A 33 14.44 8.88 -5.08
C GLY A 33 14.93 8.60 -6.50
N GLU A 34 15.59 9.59 -7.12
CA GLU A 34 16.24 9.39 -8.41
C GLU A 34 17.27 8.25 -8.29
N GLY A 35 17.13 7.24 -9.15
CA GLY A 35 18.03 6.10 -9.17
C GLY A 35 17.81 5.08 -8.04
N SER A 36 16.76 5.23 -7.20
CA SER A 36 16.27 4.14 -6.34
C SER A 36 15.03 3.50 -6.96
N TRP A 37 14.87 2.20 -6.72
CA TRP A 37 13.77 1.41 -7.25
C TRP A 37 13.30 0.40 -6.22
N HIS A 38 11.98 0.27 -6.06
CA HIS A 38 11.35 -0.71 -5.18
C HIS A 38 10.17 -1.35 -5.90
N VAL A 39 9.98 -2.66 -5.75
CA VAL A 39 8.75 -3.36 -6.18
C VAL A 39 8.31 -4.42 -5.17
N ALA A 40 7.16 -5.03 -5.46
CA ALA A 40 6.49 -6.02 -4.63
C ALA A 40 6.09 -5.45 -3.25
N GLN A 41 5.97 -6.31 -2.25
CA GLN A 41 5.35 -6.05 -0.95
C GLN A 41 5.77 -7.09 0.08
N ARG A 42 5.55 -6.80 1.37
CA ARG A 42 5.84 -7.68 2.50
C ARG A 42 7.29 -8.23 2.47
N ASP A 43 7.46 -9.54 2.51
CA ASP A 43 8.75 -10.25 2.52
C ASP A 43 9.27 -10.61 1.12
N LEU A 44 8.57 -10.18 0.07
CA LEU A 44 8.92 -10.40 -1.34
C LEU A 44 9.48 -9.13 -2.01
N ILE A 45 9.74 -8.08 -1.23
CA ILE A 45 10.22 -6.80 -1.75
C ILE A 45 11.54 -6.96 -2.50
N TRP A 46 11.71 -6.10 -3.52
CA TRP A 46 12.98 -6.00 -4.23
C TRP A 46 13.37 -4.54 -4.39
N VAL A 47 14.55 -4.20 -3.87
CA VAL A 47 15.10 -2.85 -3.90
C VAL A 47 16.39 -2.81 -4.70
N ARG A 48 16.54 -1.80 -5.55
CA ARG A 48 17.76 -1.50 -6.32
C ARG A 48 18.15 -0.03 -6.13
N ILE A 49 19.45 0.24 -6.15
CA ILE A 49 20.01 1.59 -6.21
C ILE A 49 20.99 1.60 -7.38
N SER A 50 20.86 2.58 -8.26
CA SER A 50 21.69 2.75 -9.46
C SER A 50 23.14 3.07 -9.10
N LYS A 51 24.07 2.75 -10.01
CA LYS A 51 25.49 3.05 -9.81
C LYS A 51 25.74 4.55 -9.79
N GLU A 52 24.98 5.29 -10.58
CA GLU A 52 25.01 6.74 -10.72
C GLU A 52 24.59 7.42 -9.40
N ALA A 53 23.51 6.95 -8.77
CA ALA A 53 23.08 7.43 -7.47
C ALA A 53 24.16 7.19 -6.39
N VAL A 54 24.76 6.00 -6.38
CA VAL A 54 25.87 5.68 -5.44
C VAL A 54 27.09 6.57 -5.71
N ALA A 55 27.46 6.79 -6.97
CA ALA A 55 28.57 7.68 -7.35
C ALA A 55 28.31 9.14 -6.93
N LYS A 56 27.05 9.58 -6.93
CA LYS A 56 26.62 10.89 -6.38
C LYS A 56 26.52 10.91 -4.85
N GLY A 57 26.88 9.82 -4.16
CA GLY A 57 26.94 9.73 -2.70
C GLY A 57 25.70 9.17 -2.01
N VAL A 58 24.72 8.62 -2.75
CA VAL A 58 23.56 7.96 -2.13
C VAL A 58 23.99 6.72 -1.35
N LYS A 59 23.64 6.69 -0.06
CA LYS A 59 23.85 5.57 0.85
C LYS A 59 22.50 4.98 1.26
N ILE A 60 22.52 3.74 1.75
CA ILE A 60 21.32 3.07 2.26
C ILE A 60 20.63 3.86 3.39
N GLU A 61 21.39 4.57 4.23
CA GLU A 61 20.83 5.44 5.28
C GLU A 61 19.91 6.55 4.73
N HIS A 62 20.16 7.00 3.48
CA HIS A 62 19.34 8.04 2.85
C HIS A 62 17.95 7.51 2.51
N ILE A 63 17.81 6.21 2.21
CA ILE A 63 16.51 5.56 2.06
C ILE A 63 15.76 5.58 3.39
N GLY A 64 16.45 5.33 4.51
CA GLY A 64 15.86 5.41 5.85
C GLY A 64 15.38 6.82 6.20
N LYS A 65 16.22 7.83 5.92
CA LYS A 65 15.86 9.26 6.10
C LYS A 65 14.68 9.67 5.22
N LEU A 66 14.66 9.22 3.96
CA LEU A 66 13.56 9.47 3.02
C LEU A 66 12.25 8.90 3.54
N LEU A 67 12.24 7.62 3.96
CA LEU A 67 11.06 6.98 4.54
C LEU A 67 10.58 7.73 5.79
N ALA A 68 11.46 7.96 6.76
CA ALA A 68 11.09 8.64 8.00
C ALA A 68 10.52 10.06 7.78
N SER A 69 11.05 10.78 6.79
CA SER A 69 10.56 12.12 6.43
C SER A 69 9.22 12.05 5.71
N LYS A 70 9.10 11.18 4.70
CA LYS A 70 7.88 11.03 3.91
C LYS A 70 6.70 10.55 4.73
N PHE A 71 6.89 9.63 5.69
CA PHE A 71 5.82 9.21 6.59
C PHE A 71 5.29 10.37 7.44
N ARG A 72 6.17 11.18 8.04
CA ARG A 72 5.73 12.36 8.81
C ARG A 72 5.05 13.41 7.94
N MET A 73 5.54 13.63 6.72
CA MET A 73 4.98 14.62 5.79
C MET A 73 3.62 14.22 5.24
N ASP A 74 3.44 12.95 4.86
CA ASP A 74 2.20 12.47 4.24
C ASP A 74 1.11 12.17 5.27
N PHE A 75 1.48 11.92 6.54
CA PHE A 75 0.55 11.55 7.61
C PHE A 75 0.70 12.38 8.89
N PRO A 76 0.75 13.73 8.82
CA PRO A 76 1.13 14.59 9.95
C PRO A 76 0.11 14.58 11.10
N GLN A 77 -1.16 14.25 10.82
CA GLN A 77 -2.19 14.12 11.84
C GLN A 77 -2.18 12.73 12.49
N LEU A 78 -1.68 11.71 11.78
CA LEU A 78 -1.72 10.33 12.23
C LEU A 78 -0.47 9.93 13.01
N LEU A 79 0.69 10.45 12.61
CA LEU A 79 2.01 10.02 13.09
C LEU A 79 2.73 11.14 13.87
N ASP A 80 2.92 10.92 15.17
CA ASP A 80 3.70 11.80 16.06
C ASP A 80 5.20 11.50 15.95
N ALA A 81 5.58 10.21 15.86
CA ALA A 81 6.97 9.81 15.68
C ALA A 81 7.13 8.63 14.72
N VAL A 82 8.27 8.62 14.02
CA VAL A 82 8.66 7.58 13.07
C VAL A 82 10.14 7.25 13.28
N ALA A 83 10.44 5.99 13.50
CA ALA A 83 11.79 5.43 13.51
C ALA A 83 11.92 4.39 12.40
N VAL A 84 13.05 4.41 11.68
CA VAL A 84 13.32 3.49 10.58
C VAL A 84 14.60 2.74 10.87
N THR A 85 14.52 1.42 10.89
CA THR A 85 15.66 0.51 11.06
C THR A 85 15.88 -0.26 9.76
N LEU A 86 17.09 -0.14 9.20
CA LEU A 86 17.52 -0.88 8.02
C LEU A 86 18.48 -1.98 8.43
N ILE A 87 18.11 -3.23 8.17
CA ILE A 87 18.89 -4.41 8.52
C ILE A 87 19.53 -4.97 7.26
N MET A 88 20.86 -5.09 7.25
CA MET A 88 21.62 -5.73 6.16
C MET A 88 22.38 -6.97 6.61
N ASP A 89 22.33 -7.29 7.90
CA ASP A 89 22.86 -8.54 8.45
C ASP A 89 21.90 -9.70 8.12
N LYS A 90 22.42 -10.77 7.53
CA LYS A 90 21.60 -11.86 6.99
C LYS A 90 20.75 -12.54 8.06
N ASP A 91 21.35 -12.85 9.21
CA ASP A 91 20.68 -13.62 10.26
C ASP A 91 19.61 -12.76 10.96
N LYS A 92 19.90 -11.47 11.17
CA LYS A 92 18.91 -10.51 11.66
C LYS A 92 17.76 -10.30 10.68
N VAL A 93 18.02 -10.27 9.37
CA VAL A 93 16.95 -10.19 8.36
C VAL A 93 16.06 -11.43 8.40
N LEU A 94 16.64 -12.63 8.49
CA LEU A 94 15.86 -13.86 8.59
C LEU A 94 15.03 -13.94 9.89
N ALA A 95 15.57 -13.46 11.01
CA ALA A 95 14.84 -13.38 12.26
C ALA A 95 13.67 -12.37 12.18
N ALA A 96 13.91 -11.18 11.62
CA ALA A 96 12.89 -10.16 11.42
C ALA A 96 11.79 -10.63 10.45
N LYS A 97 12.16 -11.35 9.38
CA LYS A 97 11.21 -11.94 8.43
C LYS A 97 10.20 -12.86 9.13
N LYS A 98 10.67 -13.77 10.00
CA LYS A 98 9.77 -14.67 10.76
C LYS A 98 8.80 -13.91 11.66
N ALA A 99 9.21 -12.78 12.23
CA ALA A 99 8.32 -11.94 13.02
C ALA A 99 7.29 -11.24 12.13
N ALA A 100 7.71 -10.73 10.97
CA ALA A 100 6.84 -10.07 10.00
C ALA A 100 5.79 -11.03 9.40
N GLU A 101 6.17 -12.27 9.09
CA GLU A 101 5.25 -13.32 8.58
C GLU A 101 4.04 -13.53 9.50
N LYS A 102 4.25 -13.54 10.83
CA LYS A 102 3.15 -13.64 11.80
C LYS A 102 2.18 -12.46 11.71
N VAL A 103 2.70 -11.25 11.55
CA VAL A 103 1.87 -10.04 11.37
C VAL A 103 1.08 -10.12 10.07
N TYR A 104 1.69 -10.63 9.00
CA TYR A 104 1.00 -10.82 7.71
C TYR A 104 -0.12 -11.86 7.82
N GLU A 105 0.12 -12.98 8.51
CA GLU A 105 -0.91 -13.99 8.78
C GLU A 105 -2.09 -13.43 9.58
N GLU A 106 -1.83 -12.61 10.60
CA GLU A 106 -2.87 -11.91 11.38
C GLU A 106 -3.68 -10.93 10.52
N ARG A 107 -3.06 -10.28 9.53
CA ARG A 107 -3.75 -9.40 8.58
C ARG A 107 -4.62 -10.20 7.62
N ASP A 108 -4.07 -11.28 7.05
CA ASP A 108 -4.78 -12.12 6.09
C ASP A 108 -5.97 -12.86 6.75
N ALA A 109 -5.85 -13.22 8.03
CA ALA A 109 -6.94 -13.82 8.80
C ALA A 109 -8.17 -12.91 8.94
N ARG A 110 -8.00 -11.58 8.92
CA ARG A 110 -9.11 -10.61 9.06
C ARG A 110 -10.00 -10.49 7.84
N ILE A 111 -9.45 -10.77 6.66
CA ILE A 111 -10.18 -10.69 5.38
C ILE A 111 -10.69 -12.08 4.98
N ARG A 112 -10.15 -13.14 5.58
CA ARG A 112 -10.52 -14.53 5.29
C ARG A 112 -12.02 -14.75 5.53
N GLY A 113 -12.71 -15.18 4.48
CA GLY A 113 -14.12 -15.55 4.54
C GLY A 113 -15.09 -14.45 4.11
N MET A 114 -14.63 -13.20 3.92
CA MET A 114 -15.48 -12.14 3.39
C MET A 114 -15.86 -12.41 1.94
N LYS A 115 -17.13 -12.20 1.58
CA LYS A 115 -17.65 -12.40 0.22
C LYS A 115 -18.05 -11.11 -0.47
N ASP A 116 -17.89 -11.08 -1.79
CA ASP A 116 -18.32 -9.96 -2.63
C ASP A 116 -19.85 -9.74 -2.59
N SER A 117 -20.61 -10.81 -2.30
CA SER A 117 -22.06 -10.80 -2.11
C SER A 117 -22.50 -10.19 -0.79
N GLU A 118 -21.64 -10.12 0.22
CA GLU A 118 -21.97 -9.66 1.58
C GLU A 118 -21.74 -8.16 1.79
N VAL A 119 -21.09 -7.49 0.83
CA VAL A 119 -20.81 -6.04 0.89
C VAL A 119 -21.54 -5.32 -0.23
N ASN A 120 -22.02 -4.09 0.01
CA ASN A 120 -22.59 -3.24 -1.04
C ASN A 120 -21.60 -2.23 -1.62
N THR A 121 -20.48 -2.03 -0.92
CA THR A 121 -19.46 -1.04 -1.25
C THR A 121 -18.15 -1.75 -1.60
N TYR A 122 -17.59 -1.43 -2.76
CA TYR A 122 -16.21 -1.74 -3.13
C TYR A 122 -15.31 -0.53 -2.91
N TYR A 123 -14.00 -0.69 -3.11
CA TYR A 123 -13.06 0.44 -3.02
C TYR A 123 -12.26 0.57 -4.29
N SER A 124 -12.08 1.80 -4.76
CA SER A 124 -11.14 2.10 -5.83
C SER A 124 -9.71 2.18 -5.30
N CYS A 125 -8.74 2.11 -6.20
CA CYS A 125 -7.39 2.59 -5.95
C CYS A 125 -6.81 3.23 -7.21
N THR A 126 -6.46 4.51 -7.12
CA THR A 126 -5.82 5.29 -8.19
C THR A 126 -4.35 5.61 -7.91
N LEU A 127 -3.76 4.95 -6.91
CA LEU A 127 -2.39 5.25 -6.45
C LEU A 127 -1.35 5.10 -7.57
N CYS A 128 -1.56 4.14 -8.47
CA CYS A 128 -0.67 3.86 -9.60
C CYS A 128 -0.88 4.79 -10.81
N GLN A 129 -1.81 5.76 -10.75
CA GLN A 129 -1.99 6.74 -11.84
C GLN A 129 -0.77 7.65 -12.04
N THR A 130 0.13 7.68 -11.08
CA THR A 130 1.47 8.27 -11.22
C THR A 130 2.33 7.58 -12.29
N PHE A 131 2.04 6.31 -12.62
CA PHE A 131 2.73 5.52 -13.66
C PHE A 131 1.82 5.22 -14.86
N ALA A 132 0.54 4.95 -14.62
CA ALA A 132 -0.45 4.61 -15.64
C ALA A 132 -1.69 5.50 -15.46
N PRO A 133 -1.75 6.68 -16.10
CA PRO A 133 -2.68 7.76 -15.74
C PRO A 133 -4.16 7.38 -15.71
N ASN A 134 -4.60 6.43 -16.55
CA ASN A 134 -6.00 6.03 -16.65
C ASN A 134 -6.30 4.72 -15.88
N HIS A 135 -5.31 4.14 -15.22
CA HIS A 135 -5.49 2.89 -14.48
C HIS A 135 -6.30 3.10 -13.20
N VAL A 136 -7.29 2.24 -12.99
CA VAL A 136 -8.11 2.19 -11.77
C VAL A 136 -8.21 0.73 -11.32
N CYS A 137 -7.76 0.44 -10.11
CA CYS A 137 -8.09 -0.83 -9.47
C CYS A 137 -9.48 -0.73 -8.83
N VAL A 138 -10.32 -1.74 -9.03
CA VAL A 138 -11.53 -1.97 -8.22
C VAL A 138 -11.22 -3.14 -7.28
N ILE A 139 -11.31 -2.89 -5.98
CA ILE A 139 -10.93 -3.79 -4.91
C ILE A 139 -12.21 -4.32 -4.25
N THR A 140 -12.34 -5.63 -4.22
CA THR A 140 -13.46 -6.35 -3.61
C THR A 140 -12.94 -7.28 -2.50
N PRO A 141 -13.79 -7.75 -1.57
CA PRO A 141 -13.37 -8.72 -0.57
C PRO A 141 -12.62 -9.94 -1.14
N GLU A 142 -13.04 -10.43 -2.30
CA GLU A 142 -12.46 -11.62 -2.95
C GLU A 142 -11.42 -11.29 -4.03
N ARG A 143 -11.23 -10.00 -4.35
CA ARG A 143 -10.24 -9.52 -5.33
C ARG A 143 -9.43 -8.35 -4.78
N PRO A 144 -8.24 -8.60 -4.20
CA PRO A 144 -7.34 -7.52 -3.78
C PRO A 144 -6.82 -6.73 -4.98
N ALA A 145 -6.22 -5.56 -4.71
CA ALA A 145 -5.55 -4.78 -5.73
C ALA A 145 -4.43 -5.59 -6.42
N LEU A 146 -4.18 -5.32 -7.70
CA LEU A 146 -3.22 -6.05 -8.54
C LEU A 146 -1.81 -6.13 -7.91
N CYS A 147 -1.41 -5.15 -7.12
CA CYS A 147 -0.11 -5.14 -6.46
C CYS A 147 0.02 -6.18 -5.33
N GLY A 148 -1.07 -6.85 -4.95
CA GLY A 148 -1.14 -7.83 -3.86
C GLY A 148 -1.04 -7.23 -2.45
N ALA A 149 -0.99 -5.90 -2.33
CA ALA A 149 -0.64 -5.20 -1.09
C ALA A 149 -1.76 -4.34 -0.51
N ILE A 150 -2.92 -4.29 -1.18
CA ILE A 150 -4.10 -3.57 -0.71
C ILE A 150 -5.30 -4.50 -0.86
N SER A 151 -5.85 -4.93 0.27
CA SER A 151 -7.11 -5.64 0.36
C SER A 151 -8.31 -4.69 0.38
N TRP A 152 -9.53 -5.25 0.37
CA TRP A 152 -10.75 -4.45 0.53
C TRP A 152 -10.77 -3.70 1.88
N LEU A 153 -10.33 -4.35 2.96
CA LEU A 153 -10.26 -3.72 4.27
C LEU A 153 -9.24 -2.56 4.28
N ASP A 154 -8.10 -2.74 3.61
CA ASP A 154 -7.10 -1.69 3.46
C ASP A 154 -7.65 -0.50 2.66
N GLY A 155 -8.45 -0.76 1.62
CA GLY A 155 -9.13 0.29 0.85
C GLY A 155 -10.09 1.12 1.72
N LYS A 156 -10.87 0.44 2.57
CA LYS A 156 -11.75 1.09 3.57
C LYS A 156 -10.95 1.94 4.55
N ILE A 157 -9.89 1.39 5.10
CA ILE A 157 -9.04 2.07 6.08
C ILE A 157 -8.31 3.26 5.45
N ALA A 158 -7.82 3.12 4.21
CA ALA A 158 -7.16 4.20 3.50
C ALA A 158 -8.09 5.40 3.28
N PHE A 159 -9.37 5.13 2.99
CA PHE A 159 -10.40 6.18 2.91
C PHE A 159 -10.68 6.82 4.28
N GLU A 160 -10.72 6.05 5.38
CA GLU A 160 -10.87 6.58 6.74
C GLU A 160 -9.70 7.50 7.12
N ILE A 161 -8.46 7.11 6.77
CA ILE A 161 -7.26 7.91 7.02
C ILE A 161 -7.25 9.19 6.18
N SER A 162 -7.64 9.09 4.91
CA SER A 162 -7.64 10.21 3.97
C SER A 162 -8.83 10.14 3.02
N PRO A 163 -9.95 10.83 3.34
CA PRO A 163 -11.15 10.81 2.50
C PRO A 163 -10.92 11.39 1.09
N SER A 164 -9.93 12.26 0.92
CA SER A 164 -9.50 12.80 -0.39
C SER A 164 -8.38 11.98 -1.04
N GLY A 165 -8.04 10.81 -0.50
CA GLY A 165 -6.94 9.97 -0.94
C GLY A 165 -7.26 9.15 -2.20
N ALA A 166 -6.33 8.27 -2.56
CA ALA A 166 -6.42 7.44 -3.78
C ALA A 166 -7.45 6.31 -3.69
N ASN A 167 -7.95 6.00 -2.49
CA ASN A 167 -8.95 4.96 -2.26
C ASN A 167 -10.29 5.62 -1.98
N GLN A 168 -11.28 5.34 -2.82
CA GLN A 168 -12.63 5.92 -2.71
C GLN A 168 -13.67 4.82 -2.66
N PRO A 169 -14.75 4.97 -1.86
CA PRO A 169 -15.84 4.01 -1.84
C PRO A 169 -16.60 4.01 -3.18
N ILE A 170 -16.97 2.83 -3.63
CA ILE A 170 -17.78 2.61 -4.83
C ILE A 170 -19.02 1.83 -4.40
N GLU A 171 -20.18 2.47 -4.41
CA GLU A 171 -21.45 1.74 -4.30
C GLU A 171 -21.68 0.90 -5.56
N LYS A 172 -21.96 -0.40 -5.41
CA LYS A 172 -22.17 -1.30 -6.55
C LYS A 172 -23.27 -0.79 -7.48
N GLY A 173 -24.39 -0.37 -6.91
CA GLY A 173 -25.59 0.00 -7.65
C GLY A 173 -26.37 -1.22 -8.17
N SER A 174 -27.10 -1.03 -9.26
CA SER A 174 -27.81 -2.05 -10.01
C SER A 174 -26.86 -3.05 -10.69
N VAL A 175 -27.24 -4.32 -10.63
CA VAL A 175 -26.54 -5.40 -11.34
C VAL A 175 -26.84 -5.30 -12.83
N ILE A 176 -25.79 -5.19 -13.66
CA ILE A 176 -25.90 -5.25 -15.12
C ILE A 176 -25.72 -6.72 -15.57
N ASN A 177 -24.69 -7.39 -15.05
CA ASN A 177 -24.43 -8.79 -15.33
C ASN A 177 -23.79 -9.47 -14.10
N ALA A 178 -24.58 -10.30 -13.41
CA ALA A 178 -24.14 -11.01 -12.22
C ALA A 178 -23.01 -12.01 -12.49
N GLN A 179 -23.03 -12.69 -13.65
CA GLN A 179 -22.03 -13.69 -14.00
C GLN A 179 -20.65 -13.05 -14.24
N ASN A 180 -20.63 -11.87 -14.86
CA ASN A 180 -19.39 -11.12 -15.13
C ASN A 180 -18.97 -10.21 -13.98
N GLY A 181 -19.81 -10.05 -12.94
CA GLY A 181 -19.58 -9.10 -11.85
C GLY A 181 -19.68 -7.64 -12.30
N GLU A 182 -20.57 -7.34 -13.25
CA GLU A 182 -20.75 -5.99 -13.81
C GLU A 182 -21.88 -5.25 -13.09
N PHE A 183 -21.56 -4.05 -12.58
CA PHE A 183 -22.48 -3.20 -11.85
C PHE A 183 -22.41 -1.76 -12.37
N ASP A 184 -23.56 -1.09 -12.45
CA ASP A 184 -23.66 0.26 -13.04
C ASP A 184 -22.86 1.31 -12.24
N GLY A 185 -22.85 1.21 -10.91
CA GLY A 185 -22.12 2.11 -10.03
C GLY A 185 -20.61 1.97 -10.20
N VAL A 186 -20.13 0.74 -10.36
CA VAL A 186 -18.72 0.44 -10.65
C VAL A 186 -18.33 1.01 -12.02
N ASN A 187 -19.12 0.73 -13.07
CA ASN A 187 -18.85 1.23 -14.43
C ASN A 187 -18.79 2.77 -14.47
N ARG A 188 -19.74 3.46 -13.81
CA ARG A 188 -19.73 4.93 -13.71
C ARG A 188 -18.50 5.45 -12.99
N PHE A 189 -18.12 4.83 -11.87
CA PHE A 189 -16.96 5.25 -11.10
C PHE A 189 -15.68 5.09 -11.93
N VAL A 190 -15.48 3.90 -12.50
CA VAL A 190 -14.28 3.59 -13.29
C VAL A 190 -14.16 4.57 -14.44
N LYS A 191 -15.21 4.76 -15.26
CA LYS A 191 -15.21 5.71 -16.38
C LYS A 191 -14.82 7.13 -15.98
N LYS A 192 -15.28 7.59 -14.81
CA LYS A 192 -14.91 8.91 -14.29
C LYS A 192 -13.44 8.95 -13.85
N ALA A 193 -13.01 7.95 -13.10
CA ALA A 193 -11.66 7.88 -12.53
C ALA A 193 -10.57 7.52 -13.55
N SER A 194 -10.94 6.97 -14.71
CA SER A 194 -10.07 6.68 -15.86
C SER A 194 -10.03 7.81 -16.90
N HIS A 195 -10.63 8.98 -16.59
CA HIS A 195 -10.72 10.13 -17.50
C HIS A 195 -11.54 9.88 -18.77
N GLY A 196 -12.46 8.90 -18.75
CA GLY A 196 -13.35 8.58 -19.86
C GLY A 196 -12.95 7.33 -20.65
N GLU A 197 -11.78 6.74 -20.36
CA GLU A 197 -11.26 5.49 -20.95
C GLU A 197 -11.91 4.23 -20.35
#